data_AF-A0A820M9W4-F1
#
_entry.id   AF-A0A820M9W4-F1
#
_cell.length_a   1.000
_cell.length_b   1.000
_cell.length_c   1.000
_cell.angle_alpha   90.00
_cell.angle_beta   90.00
_cell.angle_gamma   90.00
#
_symmetry.space_group_name_H-M   'P 1'
#
loop_
_entity.id
_entity.type
_entity.pdbx_description
1 polymer ?
#
loop_
_entity_poly.entity_id
_entity_poly.type
_entity_poly.pdbx_seq_one_letter_code
_entity_poly.pdbx_strand_id
1 'polypeptide(L)' 'QIQTKKNQFQQFGITVAGGNGYGQELNQLNYPSEMFIDNDKSIYIADYYNHRII' A
#
# COMPACT_ATOMS: atom_id res chain seq x y z
N GLN A 1 -27.98 -31.74 -5.39
CA GLN A 1 -27.76 -30.32 -5.70
C GLN A 1 -26.26 -30.13 -5.86
N ILE A 2 -25.77 -29.90 -7.09
CA ILE A 2 -24.34 -29.77 -7.35
C ILE A 2 -23.99 -28.30 -7.12
N GLN A 3 -23.28 -27.99 -6.04
CA GLN A 3 -22.85 -26.64 -5.73
C GLN A 3 -21.67 -26.29 -6.64
N THR A 4 -21.93 -25.58 -7.73
CA THR A 4 -20.90 -24.94 -8.56
C THR A 4 -20.24 -23.83 -7.74
N LYS A 5 -19.13 -24.15 -7.05
CA LYS A 5 -18.27 -23.13 -6.43
C LYS A 5 -17.78 -22.19 -7.54
N LYS A 6 -18.30 -20.98 -7.58
CA LYS A 6 -17.70 -19.88 -8.34
C LYS A 6 -16.25 -19.75 -7.85
N ASN A 7 -15.28 -19.87 -8.75
CA ASN A 7 -13.90 -19.50 -8.46
C ASN A 7 -13.86 -17.98 -8.21
N GLN A 8 -14.08 -17.58 -6.97
CA GLN A 8 -13.80 -16.22 -6.52
C GLN A 8 -12.34 -16.18 -6.10
N PHE A 9 -11.54 -15.38 -6.80
CA PHE A 9 -10.19 -15.07 -6.35
C PHE A 9 -10.33 -14.17 -5.11
N GLN A 10 -10.26 -14.77 -3.92
CA GLN A 10 -10.11 -14.00 -2.69
C GLN A 10 -8.66 -13.53 -2.61
N GLN A 11 -8.44 -12.25 -2.88
CA GLN A 11 -7.14 -11.62 -2.67
C GLN A 11 -7.13 -11.01 -1.27
N PHE A 12 -6.33 -11.60 -0.38
CA PHE A 12 -6.03 -11.04 0.92
C PHE A 12 -4.84 -10.08 0.78
N GLY A 13 -4.96 -8.87 1.34
CA GLY A 13 -3.90 -7.87 1.38
C GLY A 13 -3.86 -7.19 2.73
N ILE A 14 -2.68 -6.69 3.10
CA ILE A 14 -2.49 -5.85 4.29
C ILE A 14 -2.03 -4.47 3.86
N THR A 15 -2.47 -3.44 4.57
CA THR A 15 -1.94 -2.08 4.40
C THR A 15 -0.58 -2.03 5.11
N VAL A 16 0.47 -1.70 4.37
CA VAL A 16 1.85 -1.61 4.89
C VAL A 16 2.39 -0.18 4.98
N ALA A 17 1.72 0.77 4.35
CA ALA A 17 2.04 2.20 4.43
C ALA A 17 0.77 3.05 4.28
N GLY A 18 0.71 4.15 5.01
CA GLY A 18 -0.48 5.01 5.07
C GLY A 18 -1.66 4.36 5.81
N GLY A 19 -2.86 4.53 5.27
CA GLY A 19 -4.11 3.99 5.86
C GLY A 19 -4.75 4.86 6.95
N ASN A 20 -4.08 5.91 7.41
CA ASN A 20 -4.57 6.81 8.47
C ASN A 20 -4.93 8.21 7.94
N GLY A 21 -5.36 8.28 6.68
CA GLY A 21 -5.71 9.53 6.01
C GLY A 21 -4.50 10.33 5.52
N TYR A 22 -4.81 11.50 4.96
CA TYR A 22 -3.84 12.50 4.49
C TYR A 22 -3.14 13.17 5.68
N GLY A 23 -1.83 13.35 5.61
CA GLY A 23 -1.09 14.16 6.59
C GLY A 23 0.42 13.93 6.58
N GLN A 24 1.11 14.43 7.60
CA GLN A 24 2.58 14.47 7.69
C GLN A 24 3.17 13.48 8.70
N GLU A 25 2.32 12.81 9.49
CA GLU A 25 2.75 11.81 10.46
C GLU A 25 3.35 10.58 9.76
N LEU A 26 4.18 9.79 10.45
CA LEU A 26 4.86 8.62 9.87
C LEU A 26 3.90 7.55 9.32
N ASN A 27 2.68 7.49 9.82
CA ASN A 27 1.64 6.55 9.40
C ASN A 27 0.61 7.19 8.43
N GLN A 28 0.92 8.37 7.89
CA GLN A 28 0.12 9.12 6.91
C GLN A 28 0.96 9.40 5.66
N LEU A 29 0.28 9.63 4.54
CA LEU A 29 0.90 10.00 3.27
C LEU A 29 0.22 11.26 2.73
N ASN A 30 0.95 12.01 1.91
CA ASN A 30 0.53 13.24 1.27
C ASN A 30 0.96 13.25 -0.20
N TYR A 31 0.01 12.89 -1.06
CA TYR A 31 0.19 12.78 -2.51
C TYR A 31 1.37 11.86 -2.90
N PRO A 32 1.39 10.59 -2.46
CA PRO A 32 2.44 9.67 -2.86
C PRO A 32 2.42 9.47 -4.38
N SER A 33 3.55 9.73 -5.04
CA SER A 33 3.61 9.77 -6.52
C SER A 33 4.13 8.47 -7.14
N GLU A 34 4.97 7.73 -6.43
CA GLU A 34 5.62 6.51 -6.94
C GLU A 34 6.01 5.56 -5.79
N MET A 35 6.21 4.28 -6.12
CA MET A 35 6.75 3.27 -5.20
C MET A 35 7.79 2.37 -5.87
N PHE A 36 8.79 1.94 -5.10
CA PHE A 36 9.82 0.99 -5.50
C PHE A 36 9.98 -0.10 -4.44
N ILE A 37 10.38 -1.31 -4.86
CA ILE A 37 10.68 -2.43 -3.98
C ILE A 37 12.07 -2.93 -4.32
N ASP A 38 12.96 -3.00 -3.33
CA ASP A 38 14.31 -3.53 -3.51
C ASP A 38 14.39 -5.06 -3.36
N ASN A 39 15.58 -5.61 -3.54
CA ASN A 39 15.82 -7.05 -3.45
C ASN A 39 15.61 -7.61 -2.02
N ASP A 40 15.71 -6.76 -1.00
CA ASP A 40 15.47 -7.11 0.41
C ASP A 40 13.98 -6.96 0.79
N LYS A 41 13.12 -6.61 -0.18
CA LYS A 41 11.68 -6.38 -0.04
C LYS A 41 11.34 -5.17 0.83
N SER A 42 12.28 -4.23 0.96
CA SER A 42 11.96 -2.91 1.49
C SER A 42 11.09 -2.17 0.47
N ILE A 43 10.04 -1.51 0.95
CA ILE A 43 9.15 -0.69 0.13
C ILE A 43 9.54 0.76 0.35
N TYR A 44 9.79 1.47 -0.74
CA TYR A 44 10.08 2.89 -0.74
C TYR A 44 8.95 3.64 -1.41
N ILE A 45 8.47 4.71 -0.77
CA ILE A 45 7.37 5.54 -1.27
C ILE A 45 7.85 6.98 -1.38
N ALA A 46 7.68 7.57 -2.56
CA ALA A 46 7.89 9.01 -2.76
C ALA A 46 6.67 9.77 -2.23
N ASP A 47 6.72 10.19 -0.97
CA ASP A 47 5.67 10.95 -0.28
C ASP A 47 5.77 12.44 -0.66
N TYR A 48 5.39 12.72 -1.91
CA TYR A 48 5.81 13.89 -2.68
C TYR A 48 5.60 15.23 -1.97
N TYR A 49 4.41 15.48 -1.42
CA TYR A 49 4.11 16.76 -0.75
C TYR A 49 4.58 16.81 0.71
N ASN A 50 5.05 15.71 1.27
CA ASN A 50 5.79 15.72 2.53
C ASN A 50 7.31 15.81 2.32
N HIS A 51 7.78 15.84 1.07
CA HIS A 51 9.20 15.98 0.71
C HIS A 51 10.09 14.93 1.38
N ARG A 52 9.61 13.69 1.48
CA ARG A 52 10.33 12.57 2.11
C ARG A 52 10.18 11.28 1.32
N ILE A 53 11.09 10.34 1.58
CA ILE A 53 10.95 8.93 1.22
C ILE A 53 10.59 8.18 2.50
N ILE A 54 9.52 7.37 2.44
CA ILE A 54 9.14 6.42 3.49
C ILE A 54 9.58 5.02 3.06
#